data_AF-A0A9W3BI57-F1
#
_entry.id   AF-A0A9W3BI57-F1
#
_cell.length_a   1.000
_cell.length_b   1.000
_cell.length_c   1.000
_cell.angle_alpha   90.00
_cell.angle_beta   90.00
_cell.angle_gamma   90.00
#
_symmetry.space_group_name_H-M   'P 1'
#
loop_
_entity.id
_entity.type
_entity.pdbx_description
1 polymer ?
#
loop_
_entity_poly.entity_id
_entity_poly.type
_entity_poly.pdbx_seq_one_letter_code
_entity_poly.pdbx_strand_id
1 'polypeptide(L)'
;MGNELISIKSFVTELKKDIVDSKQQLRNDVTELRSQMVEDFNSKMQLLRSELKAELEKKQDAGATVNEMAGKTKPPVFDGSVSWSVYRLQFEAAAKVNRWNTKAEKATGLVLALRGKAAKLLQTMKDQTDFDAMVKTMELRYGDEHLQEVFRIQLKSRQQKSGETLQELAADIERLARLAYPLATPEFVDVIVTDAFIDGVRDAELKKAIRISGKRKVSEALIYALSYEAARDSAKATYYSRTIDSREEDATQLVRRLVGEAIDERRPQEEDLARLVRRVVEETRDERRPYIRHNKTPFRCWNCNTPGHMQRDCTRVFRGRERQTQGRQNGNREN
;
A
#
# COMPACT_ATOMS: atom_id res chain seq x y z
N MET A 1 -92.62 40.35 -50.58
CA MET A 1 -91.34 39.61 -50.69
C MET A 1 -90.16 40.45 -51.18
N GLY A 2 -90.30 41.41 -52.11
CA GLY A 2 -89.15 42.20 -52.62
C GLY A 2 -88.48 43.17 -51.62
N ASN A 3 -89.27 43.90 -50.81
CA ASN A 3 -88.73 44.93 -49.89
C ASN A 3 -88.00 44.35 -48.67
N GLU A 4 -88.46 43.22 -48.13
CA GLU A 4 -87.78 42.54 -47.01
C GLU A 4 -86.41 42.00 -47.43
N LEU A 5 -86.29 41.47 -48.66
CA LEU A 5 -85.02 40.97 -49.19
C LEU A 5 -83.99 42.09 -49.38
N ILE A 6 -84.42 43.31 -49.73
CA ILE A 6 -83.54 44.48 -49.87
C ILE A 6 -83.04 44.94 -48.49
N SER A 7 -83.93 45.00 -47.49
CA SER A 7 -83.57 45.35 -46.12
C SER A 7 -82.56 44.36 -45.51
N ILE A 8 -82.78 43.06 -45.69
CA ILE A 8 -81.86 42.02 -45.23
C ILE A 8 -80.50 42.14 -45.92
N LYS A 9 -80.47 42.41 -47.24
CA LYS A 9 -79.20 42.63 -47.97
C LYS A 9 -78.43 43.84 -47.43
N SER A 10 -79.11 44.95 -47.15
CA SER A 10 -78.51 46.15 -46.55
C SER A 10 -77.91 45.85 -45.18
N PHE A 11 -78.67 45.17 -44.32
CA PHE A 11 -78.20 44.79 -42.99
C PHE A 11 -77.00 43.83 -43.04
N VAL A 12 -77.01 42.87 -43.96
CA VAL A 12 -75.87 41.96 -44.17
C VAL A 12 -74.64 42.70 -44.70
N THR A 13 -74.80 43.73 -45.55
CA THR A 13 -73.67 44.54 -46.00
C THR A 13 -73.07 45.38 -44.88
N GLU A 14 -73.90 45.90 -43.98
CA GLU A 14 -73.47 46.68 -42.82
C GLU A 14 -72.74 45.79 -41.81
N LEU A 15 -73.30 44.63 -41.45
CA LEU A 15 -72.63 43.65 -40.62
C LEU A 15 -71.29 43.17 -41.20
N LYS A 16 -71.20 42.98 -42.53
CA LYS A 16 -69.94 42.63 -43.18
C LYS A 16 -68.89 43.72 -43.02
N LYS A 17 -69.30 44.99 -43.10
CA LYS A 17 -68.42 46.13 -42.89
C LYS A 17 -67.91 46.18 -41.45
N ASP A 18 -68.81 46.04 -40.48
CA ASP A 18 -68.46 46.05 -39.05
C ASP A 18 -67.50 44.90 -38.68
N ILE A 19 -67.68 43.71 -39.26
CA ILE A 19 -66.76 42.58 -39.08
C ILE A 19 -65.38 42.89 -39.66
N VAL A 20 -65.30 43.54 -40.83
CA VAL A 20 -64.03 43.91 -41.46
C VAL A 20 -63.31 44.97 -40.62
N ASP A 21 -64.05 45.98 -40.15
CA ASP A 21 -63.49 47.06 -39.34
C ASP A 21 -63.01 46.52 -37.98
N SER A 22 -63.81 45.66 -37.33
CA SER A 22 -63.43 44.99 -36.07
C SER A 22 -62.19 44.09 -36.26
N LYS A 23 -62.11 43.38 -37.39
CA LYS A 23 -60.95 42.52 -37.70
C LYS A 23 -59.70 43.35 -37.95
N GLN A 24 -59.82 44.52 -38.57
CA GLN A 24 -58.69 45.42 -38.78
C GLN A 24 -58.23 46.06 -37.47
N GLN A 25 -59.16 46.45 -36.60
CA GLN A 25 -58.85 46.95 -35.26
C GLN A 25 -58.10 45.89 -34.43
N LEU A 26 -58.61 44.67 -34.36
CA LEU A 26 -57.93 43.56 -33.67
C LEU A 26 -56.53 43.28 -34.22
N ARG A 27 -56.32 43.43 -35.53
CA ARG A 27 -54.98 43.28 -36.13
C ARG A 27 -54.03 44.36 -35.64
N ASN A 28 -54.49 45.61 -35.59
CA ASN A 28 -53.69 46.73 -35.12
C ASN A 28 -53.34 46.55 -33.64
N ASP A 29 -54.31 46.19 -32.80
CA ASP A 29 -54.09 45.97 -31.36
C ASP A 29 -53.09 44.82 -31.12
N VAL A 30 -53.18 43.73 -31.89
CA VAL A 30 -52.22 42.61 -31.81
C VAL A 30 -50.82 43.05 -32.22
N THR A 31 -50.68 43.90 -33.26
CA THR A 31 -49.37 44.42 -33.65
C THR A 31 -48.77 45.35 -32.61
N GLU A 32 -49.59 46.17 -31.97
CA GLU A 32 -49.16 47.08 -30.91
C GLU A 32 -48.72 46.31 -29.66
N LEU A 33 -49.53 45.36 -29.18
CA LEU A 33 -49.19 44.48 -28.06
C LEU A 33 -47.89 43.70 -28.32
N ARG A 34 -47.70 43.24 -29.56
CA ARG A 34 -46.45 42.56 -29.96
C ARG A 34 -45.24 43.49 -29.88
N SER A 35 -45.38 44.74 -30.33
CA SER A 35 -44.30 45.73 -30.25
C SER A 35 -43.93 46.03 -28.81
N GLN A 36 -44.93 46.29 -27.96
CA GLN A 36 -44.75 46.54 -26.53
C GLN A 36 -44.05 45.37 -25.84
N MET A 37 -44.46 44.13 -26.12
CA MET A 37 -43.84 42.94 -25.52
C MET A 37 -42.35 42.79 -25.92
N VAL A 38 -41.99 43.13 -27.16
CA VAL A 38 -40.61 43.06 -27.63
C VAL A 38 -39.76 44.15 -26.98
N GLU A 39 -40.28 45.37 -26.85
CA GLU A 39 -39.59 46.48 -26.17
C GLU A 39 -39.38 46.21 -24.68
N ASP A 40 -40.40 45.68 -23.99
CA ASP A 40 -40.31 45.26 -22.60
C ASP A 40 -39.28 44.15 -22.40
N PHE A 41 -39.28 43.16 -23.30
CA PHE A 41 -38.31 42.07 -23.27
C PHE A 41 -36.89 42.59 -23.48
N ASN A 42 -36.68 43.44 -24.48
CA ASN A 42 -35.37 44.02 -24.76
C ASN A 42 -34.87 44.87 -23.58
N SER A 43 -35.75 45.66 -22.96
CA SER A 43 -35.42 46.48 -21.80
C SER A 43 -35.02 45.62 -20.59
N LYS A 44 -35.77 44.55 -20.30
CA LYS A 44 -35.42 43.58 -19.25
C LYS A 44 -34.10 42.87 -19.53
N MET A 45 -33.85 42.48 -20.78
CA MET A 45 -32.58 41.85 -21.18
C MET A 45 -31.38 42.80 -21.04
N GLN A 46 -31.56 44.09 -21.31
CA GLN A 46 -30.51 45.09 -21.09
C GLN A 46 -30.22 45.30 -19.60
N LEU A 47 -31.26 45.33 -18.75
CA LEU A 47 -31.11 45.38 -17.29
C LEU A 47 -30.39 44.14 -16.74
N LEU A 48 -30.81 42.93 -17.14
CA LEU A 48 -30.12 41.70 -16.72
C LEU A 48 -28.65 41.69 -17.17
N ARG A 49 -28.36 42.22 -18.35
CA ARG A 49 -26.99 42.34 -18.85
C ARG A 49 -26.16 43.33 -18.02
N SER A 50 -26.72 44.47 -17.64
CA SER A 50 -26.02 45.45 -16.80
C SER A 50 -25.83 44.94 -15.37
N GLU A 51 -26.83 44.28 -14.80
CA GLU A 51 -26.75 43.61 -13.49
C GLU A 51 -25.68 42.51 -13.48
N LEU A 52 -25.68 41.64 -14.49
CA LEU A 52 -24.67 40.58 -14.61
C LEU A 52 -23.27 41.16 -14.79
N LYS A 53 -23.13 42.24 -15.55
CA LYS A 53 -21.86 42.95 -15.73
C LYS A 53 -21.37 43.56 -14.41
N ALA A 54 -22.25 44.23 -13.66
CA ALA A 54 -21.92 44.79 -12.35
C ALA A 54 -21.55 43.71 -11.34
N GLU A 55 -22.22 42.55 -11.35
CA GLU A 55 -21.91 41.43 -10.48
C GLU A 55 -20.56 40.75 -10.84
N LEU A 56 -20.23 40.70 -12.14
CA LEU A 56 -18.91 40.27 -12.61
C LEU A 56 -17.80 41.23 -12.16
N GLU A 57 -18.01 42.54 -12.28
CA GLU A 57 -17.08 43.58 -11.82
C GLU A 57 -16.88 43.50 -10.29
N LYS A 58 -17.96 43.40 -9.51
CA LYS A 58 -17.87 43.19 -8.04
C LYS A 58 -17.08 41.95 -7.66
N LYS A 59 -17.22 40.82 -8.39
CA LYS A 59 -16.43 39.61 -8.15
C LYS A 59 -14.96 39.76 -8.55
N GLN A 60 -14.67 40.58 -9.56
CA GLN A 60 -13.30 40.93 -9.93
C GLN A 60 -12.63 41.82 -8.86
N ASP A 61 -13.37 42.78 -8.29
CA ASP A 61 -12.89 43.72 -7.27
C ASP A 61 -12.78 43.09 -5.87
N ALA A 62 -13.74 42.24 -5.48
CA ALA A 62 -13.66 41.44 -4.26
C ALA A 62 -12.52 40.41 -4.33
N GLY A 63 -12.22 39.89 -5.52
CA GLY A 63 -11.05 39.04 -5.75
C GLY A 63 -9.73 39.81 -5.84
N ALA A 64 -9.75 41.14 -6.03
CA ALA A 64 -8.55 41.99 -6.09
C ALA A 64 -8.15 42.50 -4.70
N THR A 65 -9.10 42.96 -3.90
CA THR A 65 -8.84 43.54 -2.57
C THR A 65 -8.33 42.54 -1.52
N VAL A 66 -8.63 41.25 -1.66
CA VAL A 66 -8.10 40.21 -0.75
C VAL A 66 -6.69 39.73 -1.17
N ASN A 67 -6.27 39.97 -2.41
CA ASN A 67 -5.06 39.34 -2.98
C ASN A 67 -3.90 40.31 -3.26
N GLU A 68 -4.10 41.63 -3.18
CA GLU A 68 -3.02 42.61 -3.35
C GLU A 68 -2.01 42.66 -2.19
N MET A 69 -2.35 42.08 -1.04
CA MET A 69 -1.41 41.92 0.10
C MET A 69 -0.71 40.56 0.15
N ALA A 70 -1.09 39.60 -0.71
CA ALA A 70 -0.34 38.36 -0.90
C ALA A 70 0.52 38.50 -2.17
N GLY A 71 1.83 38.73 -2.00
CA GLY A 71 2.76 38.81 -3.12
C GLY A 71 2.57 37.67 -4.11
N LYS A 72 2.65 37.97 -5.42
CA LYS A 72 2.50 37.03 -6.54
C LYS A 72 3.09 35.66 -6.17
N THR A 73 2.24 34.63 -6.15
CA THR A 73 2.66 33.28 -5.72
C THR A 73 3.61 32.73 -6.77
N LYS A 74 4.88 32.54 -6.41
CA LYS A 74 5.85 31.95 -7.34
C LYS A 74 5.43 30.51 -7.64
N PRO A 75 5.37 30.09 -8.91
CA PRO A 75 5.10 28.69 -9.23
C PRO A 75 6.19 27.80 -8.59
N PRO A 76 5.85 26.55 -8.23
CA PRO A 76 6.84 25.59 -7.76
C PRO A 76 7.95 25.41 -8.79
N VAL A 77 9.12 24.98 -8.34
CA VAL A 77 10.24 24.70 -9.24
C VAL A 77 10.04 23.33 -9.88
N PHE A 78 10.35 23.20 -11.17
CA PHE A 78 10.34 21.91 -11.86
C PHE A 78 11.72 21.56 -12.40
N ASP A 79 12.27 20.47 -11.88
CA ASP A 79 13.56 19.90 -12.31
C ASP A 79 13.41 18.55 -13.04
N GLY A 80 12.18 18.04 -13.14
CA GLY A 80 11.84 16.73 -13.71
C GLY A 80 11.83 15.57 -12.71
N SER A 81 11.87 15.83 -11.40
CA SER A 81 11.77 14.81 -10.35
C SER A 81 10.33 14.36 -10.05
N VAL A 82 9.38 15.28 -10.17
CA VAL A 82 7.93 15.04 -9.99
C VAL A 82 7.30 14.73 -11.34
N SER A 83 6.18 14.00 -11.39
CA SER A 83 5.46 13.77 -12.64
C SER A 83 4.98 15.10 -13.24
N TRP A 84 5.08 15.21 -14.57
CA TRP A 84 4.68 16.42 -15.28
C TRP A 84 3.20 16.75 -15.07
N SER A 85 2.34 15.73 -15.02
CA SER A 85 0.90 15.86 -14.76
C SER A 85 0.60 16.59 -13.45
N VAL A 86 1.28 16.20 -12.36
CA VAL A 86 1.12 16.80 -11.03
C VAL A 86 1.66 18.22 -11.00
N TYR A 87 2.85 18.44 -11.55
CA TYR A 87 3.45 19.76 -11.61
C TYR A 87 2.60 20.74 -12.44
N ARG A 88 2.07 20.29 -13.59
CA ARG A 88 1.21 21.11 -14.45
C ARG A 88 -0.04 21.58 -13.71
N LEU A 89 -0.68 20.72 -12.93
CA LEU A 89 -1.85 21.11 -12.13
C LEU A 89 -1.50 22.20 -11.10
N GLN A 90 -0.36 22.06 -10.41
CA GLN A 90 0.14 23.07 -9.47
C GLN A 90 0.48 24.40 -10.16
N PHE A 91 1.13 24.32 -11.33
CA PHE A 91 1.48 25.47 -12.13
C PHE A 91 0.24 26.21 -12.63
N GLU A 92 -0.77 25.49 -13.13
CA GLU A 92 -2.04 26.08 -13.56
C GLU A 92 -2.81 26.72 -12.40
N ALA A 93 -2.75 26.14 -11.19
CA ALA A 93 -3.28 26.77 -9.99
C ALA A 93 -2.56 28.09 -9.65
N ALA A 94 -1.22 28.10 -9.69
CA ALA A 94 -0.44 29.32 -9.49
C ALA A 94 -0.71 30.37 -10.57
N ALA A 95 -0.86 29.96 -11.83
CA ALA A 95 -1.22 30.83 -12.94
C ALA A 95 -2.59 31.48 -12.75
N LYS A 96 -3.58 30.74 -12.22
CA LYS A 96 -4.91 31.27 -11.88
C LYS A 96 -4.83 32.32 -10.77
N VAL A 97 -4.09 32.05 -9.70
CA VAL A 97 -3.89 32.99 -8.58
C VAL A 97 -3.17 34.26 -9.05
N ASN A 98 -2.16 34.10 -9.91
CA ASN A 98 -1.40 35.21 -10.49
C ASN A 98 -2.09 35.93 -11.65
N ARG A 99 -3.30 35.49 -12.03
CA ARG A 99 -4.09 36.04 -13.15
C ARG A 99 -3.32 36.08 -14.48
N TRP A 100 -2.51 35.05 -14.76
CA TRP A 100 -1.85 34.90 -16.05
C TRP A 100 -2.90 34.53 -17.10
N ASN A 101 -3.40 35.54 -17.80
CA ASN A 101 -4.49 35.39 -18.76
C ASN A 101 -3.98 35.16 -20.18
N THR A 102 -2.75 35.61 -20.48
CA THR A 102 -2.13 35.41 -21.79
C THR A 102 -1.27 34.15 -21.82
N LYS A 103 -1.16 33.52 -22.99
CA LYS A 103 -0.24 32.38 -23.19
C LYS A 103 1.22 32.80 -22.97
N ALA A 104 1.60 34.01 -23.36
CA ALA A 104 2.96 34.53 -23.19
C ALA A 104 3.35 34.67 -21.70
N GLU A 105 2.44 35.13 -20.84
CA GLU A 105 2.68 35.21 -19.39
C GLU A 105 2.86 33.83 -18.77
N LYS A 106 2.02 32.86 -19.16
CA LYS A 106 2.15 31.46 -18.71
C LYS A 106 3.43 30.83 -19.20
N ALA A 107 3.81 31.05 -20.47
CA ALA A 107 5.07 30.58 -21.03
C ALA A 107 6.27 31.15 -20.26
N THR A 108 6.27 32.46 -20.02
CA THR A 108 7.32 33.13 -19.23
C THR A 108 7.39 32.57 -17.81
N GLY A 109 6.25 32.41 -17.14
CA GLY A 109 6.17 31.80 -15.83
C GLY A 109 6.73 30.38 -15.80
N LEU A 110 6.44 29.58 -16.83
CA LEU A 110 6.93 28.22 -16.96
C LEU A 110 8.45 28.21 -17.17
N VAL A 111 8.97 29.02 -18.11
CA VAL A 111 10.43 29.17 -18.34
C VAL A 111 11.16 29.50 -17.03
N LEU A 112 10.64 30.44 -16.24
CA LEU A 112 11.24 30.86 -14.97
C LEU A 112 11.18 29.79 -13.87
N ALA A 113 10.24 28.86 -13.95
CA ALA A 113 10.06 27.78 -12.98
C ALA A 113 10.94 26.55 -13.26
N LEU A 114 11.44 26.40 -14.50
CA LEU A 114 12.26 25.25 -14.88
C LEU A 114 13.68 25.35 -14.32
N ARG A 115 14.19 24.22 -13.82
CA ARG A 115 15.58 24.08 -13.34
C ARG A 115 16.19 22.78 -13.84
N GLY A 116 17.51 22.64 -13.68
CA GLY A 116 18.23 21.39 -13.91
C GLY A 116 18.02 20.77 -15.29
N LYS A 117 17.65 19.48 -15.33
CA LYS A 117 17.44 18.73 -16.58
C LYS A 117 16.25 19.24 -17.38
N ALA A 118 15.20 19.69 -16.69
CA ALA A 118 14.00 20.24 -17.34
C ALA A 118 14.29 21.59 -18.02
N ALA A 119 15.14 22.44 -17.44
CA ALA A 119 15.55 23.69 -18.09
C ALA A 119 16.32 23.47 -19.40
N LYS A 120 17.09 22.37 -19.51
CA LYS A 120 17.82 22.04 -20.75
C LYS A 120 16.89 21.78 -21.94
N LEU A 121 15.63 21.40 -21.71
CA LEU A 121 14.65 21.24 -22.78
C LEU A 121 14.34 22.55 -23.51
N LEU A 122 14.52 23.71 -22.86
CA LEU A 122 14.27 25.01 -23.49
C LEU A 122 15.16 25.22 -24.72
N GLN A 123 16.36 24.62 -24.75
CA GLN A 123 17.27 24.70 -25.90
C GLN A 123 16.76 23.90 -27.11
N THR A 124 15.88 22.92 -26.89
CA THR A 124 15.30 22.08 -27.95
C THR A 124 14.04 22.71 -28.54
N MET A 125 13.43 23.69 -27.86
CA MET A 125 12.20 24.34 -28.29
C MET A 125 12.51 25.48 -29.26
N LYS A 126 11.78 25.55 -30.38
CA LYS A 126 11.94 26.62 -31.39
C LYS A 126 11.35 27.95 -30.91
N ASP A 127 10.29 27.90 -30.11
CA ASP A 127 9.60 29.07 -29.58
C ASP A 127 9.28 28.84 -28.10
N GLN A 128 9.79 29.73 -27.25
CA GLN A 128 9.60 29.70 -25.79
C GLN A 128 8.50 30.68 -25.33
N THR A 129 7.82 31.33 -26.27
CA THR A 129 6.69 32.22 -26.01
C THR A 129 5.33 31.53 -26.21
N ASP A 130 5.31 30.43 -26.96
CA ASP A 130 4.12 29.58 -27.13
C ASP A 130 4.01 28.53 -26.01
N PHE A 131 3.10 28.79 -25.07
CA PHE A 131 2.82 27.90 -23.95
C PHE A 131 2.39 26.49 -24.39
N ASP A 132 1.61 26.36 -25.47
CA ASP A 132 1.06 25.05 -25.87
C ASP A 132 2.15 24.17 -26.47
N ALA A 133 3.06 24.75 -27.26
CA ALA A 133 4.23 24.07 -27.78
C ALA A 133 5.17 23.62 -26.65
N MET A 134 5.35 24.46 -25.62
CA MET A 134 6.14 24.10 -24.44
C MET A 134 5.53 22.93 -23.67
N VAL A 135 4.22 22.98 -23.39
CA VAL A 135 3.50 21.90 -22.70
C VAL A 135 3.62 20.60 -23.47
N LYS A 136 3.42 20.61 -24.79
CA LYS A 136 3.56 19.41 -25.63
C LYS A 136 4.96 18.80 -25.56
N THR A 137 5.99 19.63 -25.57
CA THR A 137 7.39 19.16 -25.48
C THR A 137 7.69 18.56 -24.09
N MET A 138 7.14 19.16 -23.04
CA MET A 138 7.25 18.65 -21.67
C MET A 138 6.49 17.33 -21.52
N GLU A 139 5.28 17.23 -22.06
CA GLU A 139 4.47 16.01 -22.09
C GLU A 139 5.22 14.86 -22.79
N LEU A 140 5.92 15.14 -23.90
CA LEU A 140 6.68 14.12 -24.63
C LEU A 140 7.84 13.53 -23.82
N ARG A 141 8.51 14.35 -22.99
CA ARG A 141 9.72 13.92 -22.25
C ARG A 141 9.46 13.50 -20.81
N TYR A 142 8.51 14.16 -20.16
CA TYR A 142 8.20 14.01 -18.73
C TYR A 142 6.74 13.64 -18.47
N GLY A 143 5.90 13.60 -19.51
CA GLY A 143 4.51 13.16 -19.39
C GLY A 143 4.41 11.66 -19.15
N ASP A 144 3.31 11.27 -18.52
CA ASP A 144 3.10 9.91 -18.03
C ASP A 144 2.47 8.98 -19.10
N GLU A 145 2.27 9.47 -20.33
CA GLU A 145 1.61 8.72 -21.40
C GLU A 145 2.35 7.43 -21.75
N HIS A 146 3.68 7.51 -21.89
CA HIS A 146 4.54 6.34 -22.12
C HIS A 146 4.60 5.39 -20.92
N LEU A 147 4.17 5.85 -19.74
CA LEU A 147 4.11 5.06 -18.51
C LEU A 147 2.75 4.41 -18.28
N GLN A 148 1.73 4.69 -19.11
CA GLN A 148 0.39 4.09 -18.97
C GLN A 148 0.46 2.56 -18.88
N GLU A 149 1.25 1.92 -19.76
CA GLU A 149 1.39 0.46 -19.75
C GLU A 149 2.12 -0.03 -18.50
N VAL A 150 3.10 0.73 -18.01
CA VAL A 150 3.77 0.43 -16.73
C VAL A 150 2.78 0.50 -15.57
N PHE A 151 1.90 1.51 -15.53
CA PHE A 151 0.87 1.62 -14.51
C PHE A 151 -0.17 0.51 -14.61
N ARG A 152 -0.52 0.05 -15.81
CA ARG A 152 -1.40 -1.13 -15.99
C ARG A 152 -0.78 -2.38 -15.41
N ILE A 153 0.52 -2.61 -15.63
CA ILE A 153 1.25 -3.75 -15.06
C ILE A 153 1.32 -3.61 -13.54
N GLN A 154 1.67 -2.43 -13.02
CA GLN A 154 1.72 -2.16 -11.58
C GLN A 154 0.37 -2.42 -10.92
N LEU A 155 -0.73 -1.92 -11.52
CA LEU A 155 -2.09 -2.13 -11.05
C LEU A 155 -2.45 -3.62 -10.98
N LYS A 156 -2.18 -4.38 -12.05
CA LYS A 156 -2.44 -5.84 -12.08
C LYS A 156 -1.64 -6.61 -11.05
N SER A 157 -0.40 -6.19 -10.80
CA SER A 157 0.50 -6.83 -9.84
C SER A 157 0.32 -6.32 -8.41
N ARG A 158 -0.57 -5.34 -8.18
CA ARG A 158 -0.70 -4.68 -6.90
C ARG A 158 -1.30 -5.61 -5.87
N GLN A 159 -0.57 -5.82 -4.77
CA GLN A 159 -0.98 -6.62 -3.62
C GLN A 159 -0.67 -5.86 -2.34
N GLN A 160 -1.48 -6.05 -1.30
CA GLN A 160 -1.31 -5.42 0.00
C GLN A 160 0.04 -5.82 0.61
N LYS A 161 0.86 -4.84 1.03
CA LYS A 161 2.17 -5.06 1.67
C LYS A 161 2.02 -5.32 3.18
N SER A 162 2.94 -6.09 3.77
CA SER A 162 2.88 -6.38 5.21
C SER A 162 2.80 -5.07 6.02
N GLY A 163 1.82 -4.95 6.90
CA GLY A 163 1.57 -3.72 7.68
C GLY A 163 0.86 -2.57 6.94
N GLU A 164 0.60 -2.69 5.64
CA GLU A 164 -0.17 -1.69 4.88
C GLU A 164 -1.66 -1.78 5.22
N THR A 165 -2.26 -0.62 5.48
CA THR A 165 -3.70 -0.51 5.77
C THR A 165 -4.54 -0.70 4.51
N LEU A 166 -5.80 -1.09 4.67
CA LEU A 166 -6.73 -1.23 3.53
C LEU A 166 -6.97 0.11 2.83
N GLN A 167 -6.94 1.22 3.57
CA GLN A 167 -7.09 2.56 3.03
C GLN A 167 -5.92 2.96 2.14
N GLU A 168 -4.68 2.68 2.57
CA GLU A 168 -3.47 2.95 1.77
C GLU A 168 -3.47 2.13 0.48
N LEU A 169 -3.85 0.85 0.57
CA LEU A 169 -4.03 -0.02 -0.60
C LEU A 169 -5.06 0.58 -1.58
N ALA A 170 -6.25 0.94 -1.09
CA ALA A 170 -7.31 1.49 -1.93
C ALA A 170 -6.87 2.80 -2.61
N ALA A 171 -6.25 3.71 -1.86
CA ALA A 171 -5.76 4.99 -2.38
C ALA A 171 -4.70 4.81 -3.48
N ASP A 172 -3.77 3.87 -3.30
CA ASP A 172 -2.74 3.61 -4.30
C ASP A 172 -3.31 2.92 -5.55
N ILE A 173 -4.28 2.01 -5.40
CA ILE A 173 -4.98 1.39 -6.54
C ILE A 173 -5.79 2.44 -7.32
N GLU A 174 -6.52 3.34 -6.65
CA GLU A 174 -7.21 4.45 -7.30
C GLU A 174 -6.24 5.33 -8.10
N ARG A 175 -5.10 5.67 -7.49
CA ARG A 175 -4.05 6.45 -8.14
C ARG A 175 -3.51 5.72 -9.38
N LEU A 176 -3.17 4.44 -9.26
CA LEU A 176 -2.64 3.63 -10.36
C LEU A 176 -3.67 3.49 -11.49
N ALA A 177 -4.95 3.28 -11.19
CA ALA A 177 -5.99 3.14 -12.21
C ALA A 177 -6.21 4.44 -13.00
N ARG A 178 -6.21 5.61 -12.34
CA ARG A 178 -6.32 6.91 -13.02
C ARG A 178 -5.12 7.18 -13.95
N LEU A 179 -3.93 6.77 -13.53
CA LEU A 179 -2.72 6.89 -14.36
C LEU A 179 -2.68 5.89 -15.52
N ALA A 180 -3.22 4.69 -15.31
CA ALA A 180 -3.27 3.61 -16.31
C ALA A 180 -4.35 3.84 -17.40
N TYR A 181 -5.43 4.53 -17.05
CA TYR A 181 -6.60 4.74 -17.91
C TYR A 181 -7.12 6.19 -17.87
N PRO A 182 -6.33 7.19 -18.33
CA PRO A 182 -6.73 8.60 -18.26
C PRO A 182 -7.91 8.97 -19.17
N LEU A 183 -8.18 8.16 -20.20
CA LEU A 183 -9.29 8.37 -21.15
C LEU A 183 -10.56 7.57 -20.80
N ALA A 184 -10.51 6.75 -19.75
CA ALA A 184 -11.66 5.95 -19.33
C ALA A 184 -12.72 6.80 -18.62
N THR A 185 -13.98 6.38 -18.70
CA THR A 185 -15.05 7.01 -17.93
C THR A 185 -14.89 6.70 -16.44
N PRO A 186 -15.34 7.59 -15.54
CA PRO A 186 -15.27 7.35 -14.09
C PRO A 186 -15.91 6.02 -13.67
N GLU A 187 -17.03 5.65 -14.30
CA GLU A 187 -17.75 4.42 -14.01
C GLU A 187 -16.94 3.17 -14.38
N PHE A 188 -16.18 3.24 -15.48
CA PHE A 188 -15.31 2.13 -15.88
C PHE A 188 -14.08 2.00 -14.98
N VAL A 189 -13.51 3.15 -14.56
CA VAL A 189 -12.41 3.18 -13.59
C VAL A 189 -12.85 2.59 -12.25
N ASP A 190 -14.06 2.93 -11.76
CA ASP A 190 -14.58 2.39 -10.50
C ASP A 190 -14.66 0.85 -10.50
N VAL A 191 -15.06 0.25 -11.63
CA VAL A 191 -15.08 -1.21 -11.80
C VAL A 191 -13.66 -1.77 -11.68
N ILE A 192 -12.71 -1.21 -12.44
CA ILE A 192 -11.31 -1.64 -12.43
C ILE A 192 -10.70 -1.52 -11.03
N VAL A 193 -10.91 -0.40 -10.35
CA VAL A 193 -10.35 -0.17 -9.01
C VAL A 193 -10.99 -1.12 -8.01
N THR A 194 -12.30 -1.39 -8.11
CA THR A 194 -12.99 -2.30 -7.19
C THR A 194 -12.42 -3.71 -7.32
N ASP A 195 -12.30 -4.22 -8.55
CA ASP A 195 -11.75 -5.55 -8.81
C ASP A 195 -10.28 -5.64 -8.37
N ALA A 196 -9.47 -4.64 -8.73
CA ALA A 196 -8.06 -4.59 -8.33
C ALA A 196 -7.89 -4.48 -6.81
N PHE A 197 -8.76 -3.75 -6.12
CA PHE A 197 -8.76 -3.67 -4.65
C PHE A 197 -9.03 -5.03 -4.03
N ILE A 198 -10.12 -5.69 -4.44
CA ILE A 198 -10.48 -7.03 -3.97
C ILE A 198 -9.34 -8.02 -4.22
N ASP A 199 -8.78 -8.01 -5.43
CA ASP A 199 -7.68 -8.91 -5.82
C ASP A 199 -6.38 -8.59 -5.08
N GLY A 200 -6.18 -7.32 -4.71
CA GLY A 200 -5.02 -6.83 -3.96
C GLY A 200 -5.04 -7.15 -2.48
N VAL A 201 -6.20 -7.45 -1.87
CA VAL A 201 -6.28 -7.78 -0.43
C VAL A 201 -5.48 -9.05 -0.11
N ARG A 202 -4.65 -9.02 0.93
CA ARG A 202 -3.84 -10.19 1.34
C ARG A 202 -4.69 -11.28 1.98
N ASP A 203 -5.63 -10.90 2.83
CA ASP A 203 -6.48 -11.82 3.57
C ASP A 203 -7.49 -12.52 2.63
N ALA A 204 -7.34 -13.84 2.51
CA ALA A 204 -8.16 -14.66 1.62
C ALA A 204 -9.63 -14.78 2.09
N GLU A 205 -9.90 -14.72 3.40
CA GLU A 205 -11.27 -14.77 3.93
C GLU A 205 -11.99 -13.45 3.68
N LEU A 206 -11.31 -12.34 3.95
CA LEU A 206 -11.79 -10.99 3.65
C LEU A 206 -12.08 -10.83 2.15
N LYS A 207 -11.16 -11.27 1.28
CA LYS A 207 -11.35 -11.25 -0.18
C LYS A 207 -12.62 -12.00 -0.61
N LYS A 208 -12.84 -13.20 -0.07
CA LYS A 208 -14.07 -13.98 -0.34
C LYS A 208 -15.31 -13.26 0.18
N ALA A 209 -15.26 -12.72 1.39
CA ALA A 209 -16.38 -12.00 2.00
C ALA A 209 -16.80 -10.78 1.17
N ILE A 210 -15.83 -9.98 0.70
CA ILE A 210 -16.12 -8.82 -0.17
C ILE A 210 -16.74 -9.28 -1.49
N ARG A 211 -16.22 -10.32 -2.14
CA ARG A 211 -16.81 -10.85 -3.40
C ARG A 211 -18.25 -11.33 -3.22
N ILE A 212 -18.55 -12.03 -2.12
CA ILE A 212 -19.90 -12.51 -1.82
C ILE A 212 -20.85 -11.35 -1.50
N SER A 213 -20.35 -10.29 -0.86
CA SER A 213 -21.16 -9.11 -0.50
C SER A 213 -21.71 -8.31 -1.69
N GLY A 214 -21.15 -8.53 -2.90
CA GLY A 214 -21.61 -7.90 -4.13
C GLY A 214 -21.40 -6.39 -4.22
N LYS A 215 -20.48 -5.83 -3.42
CA LYS A 215 -20.15 -4.38 -3.49
C LYS A 215 -19.42 -4.09 -4.80
N ARG A 216 -19.94 -3.12 -5.57
CA ARG A 216 -19.45 -2.74 -6.91
C ARG A 216 -18.73 -1.38 -6.92
N LYS A 217 -18.53 -0.79 -5.74
CA LYS A 217 -17.78 0.45 -5.56
C LYS A 217 -16.70 0.23 -4.53
N VAL A 218 -15.53 0.80 -4.79
CA VAL A 218 -14.34 0.74 -3.92
C VAL A 218 -14.65 1.26 -2.53
N SER A 219 -15.38 2.38 -2.44
CA SER A 219 -15.79 2.97 -1.16
C SER A 219 -16.65 2.02 -0.33
N GLU A 220 -17.62 1.35 -0.95
CA GLU A 220 -18.47 0.36 -0.29
C GLU A 220 -17.68 -0.89 0.11
N ALA A 221 -16.78 -1.37 -0.76
CA ALA A 221 -15.91 -2.50 -0.50
C ALA A 221 -14.93 -2.21 0.66
N LEU A 222 -14.38 -1.00 0.72
CA LEU A 222 -13.50 -0.54 1.78
C LEU A 222 -14.24 -0.45 3.12
N ILE A 223 -15.44 0.16 3.16
CA ILE A 223 -16.26 0.23 4.37
C ILE A 223 -16.61 -1.17 4.88
N TYR A 224 -17.01 -2.07 3.98
CA TYR A 224 -17.28 -3.46 4.33
C TYR A 224 -16.04 -4.15 4.89
N ALA A 225 -14.88 -3.94 4.26
CA ALA A 225 -13.64 -4.57 4.68
C ALA A 225 -13.19 -4.09 6.08
N LEU A 226 -13.31 -2.79 6.35
CA LEU A 226 -13.04 -2.22 7.68
C LEU A 226 -14.01 -2.76 8.74
N SER A 227 -15.30 -2.90 8.37
CA SER A 227 -16.30 -3.49 9.27
C SER A 227 -15.98 -4.95 9.59
N TYR A 228 -15.49 -5.70 8.59
CA TYR A 228 -15.07 -7.09 8.75
C TYR A 228 -13.84 -7.20 9.66
N GLU A 229 -12.83 -6.34 9.50
CA GLU A 229 -11.65 -6.32 10.38
C GLU A 229 -12.06 -6.03 11.83
N ALA A 230 -12.93 -5.04 12.07
CA ALA A 230 -13.44 -4.73 13.40
C ALA A 230 -14.25 -5.89 14.01
N ALA A 231 -15.12 -6.52 13.22
CA ALA A 231 -15.90 -7.69 13.66
C ALA A 231 -14.99 -8.88 14.00
N ARG A 232 -13.95 -9.13 13.19
CA ARG A 232 -12.98 -10.18 13.44
C ARG A 232 -12.18 -9.93 14.72
N ASP A 233 -11.74 -8.69 14.94
CA ASP A 233 -10.92 -8.34 16.10
C ASP A 233 -11.75 -8.39 17.40
N SER A 234 -13.01 -7.97 17.36
CA SER A 234 -13.95 -8.15 18.49
C SER A 234 -14.26 -9.63 18.79
N ALA A 235 -14.36 -10.48 17.75
CA ALA A 235 -14.53 -11.92 17.91
C ALA A 235 -13.28 -12.58 18.55
N LYS A 236 -12.08 -12.12 18.19
CA LYS A 236 -10.84 -12.53 18.84
C LYS A 236 -10.79 -12.08 20.30
N ALA A 237 -11.17 -10.84 20.60
CA ALA A 237 -11.22 -10.34 21.98
C ALA A 237 -12.21 -11.12 22.87
N THR A 238 -13.34 -11.56 22.31
CA THR A 238 -14.29 -12.44 23.02
C THR A 238 -13.79 -13.88 23.14
N TYR A 239 -12.99 -14.36 22.19
CA TYR A 239 -12.31 -15.66 22.30
C TYR A 239 -11.29 -15.66 23.44
N TYR A 240 -10.41 -14.65 23.52
CA TYR A 240 -9.41 -14.52 24.61
C TYR A 240 -10.04 -14.31 25.99
N SER A 241 -11.26 -13.75 26.09
CA SER A 241 -11.99 -13.61 27.35
C SER A 241 -12.70 -14.91 27.80
N ARG A 242 -13.05 -15.80 26.85
CA ARG A 242 -13.63 -17.12 27.15
C ARG A 242 -12.58 -18.21 27.40
N THR A 243 -11.30 -17.97 27.10
CA THR A 243 -10.18 -18.88 27.32
C THR A 243 -9.21 -18.40 28.40
N ILE A 244 -9.73 -17.90 29.52
CA ILE A 244 -9.09 -18.16 30.82
C ILE A 244 -9.57 -19.58 31.21
N ASP A 245 -9.19 -20.63 30.49
CA ASP A 245 -8.08 -21.50 30.92
C ASP A 245 -7.39 -22.23 29.75
N SER A 246 -6.86 -21.48 28.77
CA SER A 246 -5.84 -22.02 27.86
C SER A 246 -4.91 -20.92 27.41
N ARG A 247 -3.96 -20.57 28.30
CA ARG A 247 -2.73 -19.91 27.88
C ARG A 247 -2.10 -20.81 26.81
N GLU A 248 -2.01 -20.35 25.57
CA GLU A 248 -0.89 -20.72 24.71
C GLU A 248 0.38 -20.19 25.37
N GLU A 249 0.82 -20.89 26.42
CA GLU A 249 2.21 -20.83 26.80
C GLU A 249 2.96 -21.44 25.61
N ASP A 250 3.71 -20.58 24.92
CA ASP A 250 4.75 -20.97 23.98
C ASP A 250 5.35 -22.29 24.47
N ALA A 251 5.27 -23.37 23.68
CA ALA A 251 5.64 -24.72 24.12
C ALA A 251 7.04 -24.73 24.74
N THR A 252 7.89 -23.82 24.30
CA THR A 252 9.22 -23.53 24.83
C THR A 252 9.23 -23.01 26.27
N GLN A 253 8.27 -22.17 26.67
CA GLN A 253 8.12 -21.67 28.04
C GLN A 253 7.50 -22.70 28.99
N LEU A 254 6.51 -23.48 28.52
CA LEU A 254 5.92 -24.57 29.31
C LEU A 254 6.97 -25.65 29.60
N VAL A 255 7.73 -26.07 28.56
CA VAL A 255 8.84 -27.00 28.72
C VAL A 255 9.90 -26.43 29.65
N ARG A 256 10.27 -25.14 29.52
CA ARG A 256 11.26 -24.51 30.41
C ARG A 256 10.78 -24.45 31.88
N ARG A 257 9.49 -24.23 32.13
CA ARG A 257 8.92 -24.24 33.48
C ARG A 257 8.90 -25.64 34.07
N LEU A 258 8.35 -26.61 33.35
CA LEU A 258 8.26 -28.00 33.81
C LEU A 258 9.65 -28.63 34.00
N VAL A 259 10.60 -28.34 33.10
CA VAL A 259 11.99 -28.80 33.22
C VAL A 259 12.71 -28.03 34.33
N GLY A 260 12.45 -26.73 34.49
CA GLY A 260 13.01 -25.92 35.58
C GLY A 260 12.57 -26.40 36.95
N GLU A 261 11.28 -26.68 37.13
CA GLU A 261 10.69 -27.25 38.35
C GLU A 261 11.25 -28.64 38.64
N ALA A 262 11.34 -29.53 37.64
CA ALA A 262 11.92 -30.86 37.81
C ALA A 262 13.42 -30.85 38.14
N ILE A 263 14.17 -29.83 37.68
CA ILE A 263 15.58 -29.63 38.03
C ILE A 263 15.72 -29.00 39.42
N ASP A 264 14.79 -28.13 39.85
CA ASP A 264 14.75 -27.59 41.21
C ASP A 264 14.42 -28.66 42.26
N GLU A 265 13.53 -29.61 41.96
CA GLU A 265 13.22 -30.71 42.89
C GLU A 265 14.39 -31.70 43.07
N ARG A 266 15.28 -31.83 42.07
CA ARG A 266 16.48 -32.69 42.14
C ARG A 266 17.70 -32.01 42.76
N ARG A 267 17.76 -30.67 42.76
CA ARG A 267 18.89 -29.90 43.33
C ARG A 267 19.17 -30.22 44.80
N PRO A 268 18.17 -30.34 45.69
CA PRO A 268 18.40 -30.72 47.10
C PRO A 268 19.03 -32.11 47.23
N GLN A 269 18.62 -33.07 46.40
CA GLN A 269 19.14 -34.44 46.44
C GLN A 269 20.58 -34.51 45.91
N GLU A 270 20.92 -33.75 44.87
CA GLU A 270 22.30 -33.64 44.38
C GLU A 270 23.23 -32.93 45.38
N GLU A 271 22.76 -31.88 46.05
CA GLU A 271 23.54 -31.20 47.09
C GLU A 271 23.77 -32.11 48.30
N ASP A 272 22.78 -32.93 48.69
CA ASP A 272 22.92 -33.92 49.76
C ASP A 272 23.84 -35.07 49.37
N LEU A 273 23.76 -35.55 48.11
CA LEU A 273 24.70 -36.54 47.58
C LEU A 273 26.11 -35.97 47.51
N ALA A 274 26.29 -34.72 47.08
CA ALA A 274 27.58 -34.03 47.04
C ALA A 274 28.14 -33.74 48.44
N ARG A 275 27.28 -33.52 49.45
CA ARG A 275 27.66 -33.44 50.86
C ARG A 275 28.09 -34.82 51.40
N LEU A 276 27.38 -35.88 51.05
CA LEU A 276 27.70 -37.25 51.45
C LEU A 276 29.01 -37.72 50.80
N VAL A 277 29.20 -37.48 49.51
CA VAL A 277 30.44 -37.79 48.78
C VAL A 277 31.62 -37.01 49.36
N ARG A 278 31.46 -35.72 49.70
CA ARG A 278 32.52 -34.97 50.40
C ARG A 278 32.88 -35.58 51.75
N ARG A 279 31.87 -35.97 52.54
CA ARG A 279 32.07 -36.64 53.83
C ARG A 279 32.79 -37.98 53.68
N VAL A 280 32.41 -38.81 52.71
CA VAL A 280 33.08 -40.09 52.41
C VAL A 280 34.51 -39.87 51.90
N VAL A 281 34.75 -38.83 51.09
CA VAL A 281 36.09 -38.46 50.63
C VAL A 281 36.97 -37.94 51.79
N GLU A 282 36.39 -37.25 52.76
CA GLU A 282 37.08 -36.80 53.99
C GLU A 282 37.33 -37.96 54.96
N GLU A 283 36.37 -38.88 55.14
CA GLU A 283 36.54 -40.10 55.94
C GLU A 283 37.55 -41.09 55.31
N THR A 284 37.61 -41.18 53.98
CA THR A 284 38.60 -42.01 53.27
C THR A 284 39.97 -41.35 53.15
N ARG A 285 40.10 -40.05 53.46
CA ARG A 285 41.41 -39.38 53.55
C ARG A 285 42.17 -39.73 54.83
N ASP A 286 41.49 -40.23 55.86
CA ASP A 286 42.08 -40.57 57.16
C ASP A 286 42.42 -42.06 57.36
N GLU A 287 42.18 -42.92 56.35
CA GLU A 287 42.78 -44.25 56.30
C GLU A 287 44.01 -44.29 55.38
N ARG A 288 45.03 -43.49 55.72
CA ARG A 288 46.42 -43.85 55.36
C ARG A 288 46.83 -45.09 56.17
N ARG A 289 46.34 -46.26 55.76
CA ARG A 289 46.94 -47.53 56.16
C ARG A 289 48.37 -47.59 55.62
N PRO A 290 49.38 -47.90 56.45
CA PRO A 290 50.75 -48.03 55.98
C PRO A 290 50.82 -49.18 54.98
N TYR A 291 51.46 -48.96 53.83
CA TYR A 291 51.82 -50.02 52.90
C TYR A 291 52.79 -50.97 53.61
N ILE A 292 52.28 -52.09 54.13
CA ILE A 292 53.08 -53.19 54.63
C ILE A 292 53.74 -53.83 53.41
N ARG A 293 55.03 -53.55 53.21
CA ARG A 293 55.88 -54.35 52.32
C ARG A 293 55.93 -55.77 52.86
N HIS A 294 55.12 -56.66 52.30
CA HIS A 294 55.34 -58.09 52.51
C HIS A 294 56.66 -58.50 51.86
N ASN A 295 57.47 -59.16 52.68
CA ASN A 295 58.84 -59.54 52.41
C ASN A 295 59.02 -60.30 51.10
N LYS A 296 60.14 -59.99 50.45
CA LYS A 296 60.73 -60.66 49.29
C LYS A 296 60.75 -62.17 49.51
N THR A 297 59.99 -62.92 48.71
CA THR A 297 60.43 -64.28 48.38
C THR A 297 61.74 -64.14 47.60
N PRO A 298 62.85 -64.79 48.01
CA PRO A 298 64.10 -64.64 47.29
C PRO A 298 63.91 -65.21 45.89
N PHE A 299 64.04 -64.35 44.88
CA PHE A 299 63.93 -64.72 43.48
C PHE A 299 64.79 -65.96 43.20
N ARG A 300 64.15 -67.02 42.67
CA ARG A 300 64.79 -68.31 42.36
C ARG A 300 65.14 -68.35 40.87
N CYS A 301 66.29 -68.93 40.55
CA CYS A 301 66.72 -69.11 39.17
C CYS A 301 65.74 -70.00 38.40
N TRP A 302 65.31 -69.59 37.21
CA TRP A 302 64.32 -70.31 36.40
C TRP A 302 64.88 -71.60 35.75
N ASN A 303 66.20 -71.83 35.82
CA ASN A 303 66.84 -73.07 35.34
C ASN A 303 67.07 -74.09 36.47
N CYS A 304 67.54 -73.66 37.65
CA CYS A 304 67.91 -74.58 38.75
C CYS A 304 67.13 -74.40 40.07
N ASN A 305 66.22 -73.43 40.12
CA ASN A 305 65.32 -73.12 41.24
C ASN A 305 65.99 -72.80 42.59
N THR A 306 67.29 -72.46 42.58
CA THR A 306 68.01 -71.96 43.77
C THR A 306 67.91 -70.44 43.86
N PRO A 307 67.80 -69.87 45.08
CA PRO A 307 67.76 -68.42 45.26
C PRO A 307 69.13 -67.78 45.03
N GLY A 308 69.16 -66.50 44.65
CA GLY A 308 70.37 -65.67 44.61
C GLY A 308 70.96 -65.35 43.23
N HIS A 309 70.42 -65.90 42.14
CA HIS A 309 70.82 -65.53 40.77
C HIS A 309 69.67 -65.73 39.76
N MET A 310 69.77 -65.09 38.58
CA MET A 310 68.84 -65.25 37.46
C MET A 310 69.30 -66.32 36.47
N GLN A 311 68.40 -66.81 35.61
CA GLN A 311 68.70 -67.84 34.61
C GLN A 311 69.90 -67.50 33.71
N ARG A 312 70.11 -66.21 33.43
CA ARG A 312 71.23 -65.72 32.61
C ARG A 312 72.59 -65.88 33.30
N ASP A 313 72.59 -65.93 34.63
CA ASP A 313 73.79 -66.03 35.47
C ASP A 313 73.93 -67.43 36.10
N CYS A 314 73.19 -68.41 35.57
CA CYS A 314 73.19 -69.78 36.08
C CYS A 314 74.35 -70.57 35.47
N THR A 315 75.24 -71.08 36.33
CA THR A 315 76.39 -71.91 35.91
C THR A 315 76.01 -73.36 35.56
N ARG A 316 74.72 -73.74 35.65
CA ARG A 316 74.23 -75.07 35.27
C ARG A 316 73.72 -75.09 33.83
N VAL A 317 74.06 -76.15 33.09
CA VAL A 317 73.66 -76.35 31.68
C VAL A 317 72.13 -76.34 31.55
N PHE A 318 71.62 -75.55 30.61
CA PHE A 318 70.18 -75.38 30.35
C PHE A 318 69.56 -76.65 29.76
N ARG A 319 68.54 -77.23 30.42
CA ARG A 319 67.73 -78.33 29.85
C ARG A 319 66.44 -77.78 29.25
N GLY A 320 66.49 -77.44 27.95
CA GLY A 320 65.29 -77.06 27.20
C GLY A 320 64.36 -78.25 26.98
N ARG A 321 63.06 -78.10 27.30
CA ARG A 321 62.01 -79.06 26.97
C ARG A 321 61.76 -79.09 25.45
N GLU A 322 61.64 -80.31 24.93
CA GLU A 322 61.42 -80.65 23.52
C GLU A 322 60.10 -80.11 22.95
N ARG A 323 60.12 -79.84 21.64
CA ARG A 323 59.00 -79.37 20.80
C ARG A 323 57.96 -80.48 20.56
N GLN A 324 56.68 -80.12 20.48
CA GLN A 324 55.73 -80.80 19.59
C GLN A 324 54.80 -79.80 18.89
N THR A 325 54.61 -80.05 17.60
CA THR A 325 54.01 -79.26 16.53
C THR A 325 52.54 -79.62 16.26
N GLN A 326 51.73 -78.67 15.79
CA GLN A 326 50.56 -78.75 14.87
C GLN A 326 49.80 -77.40 15.00
N GLY A 327 49.34 -76.63 14.01
CA GLY A 327 49.07 -76.81 12.58
C GLY A 327 47.59 -76.46 12.29
N ARG A 328 47.29 -75.30 11.65
CA ARG A 328 46.09 -74.90 10.82
C ARG A 328 45.92 -73.37 10.83
N GLN A 329 46.22 -72.62 9.75
CA GLN A 329 45.49 -72.36 8.49
C GLN A 329 44.15 -71.58 8.58
N ASN A 330 44.23 -70.34 8.08
CA ASN A 330 43.34 -69.58 7.17
C ASN A 330 41.86 -69.29 7.48
N GLY A 331 41.48 -68.03 7.16
CA GLY A 331 40.10 -67.69 6.78
C GLY A 331 39.75 -66.19 6.78
N ASN A 332 40.25 -65.42 5.81
CA ASN A 332 39.71 -64.11 5.41
C ASN A 332 38.40 -64.27 4.63
N ARG A 333 37.44 -63.36 4.85
CA ARG A 333 36.32 -62.94 3.96
C ARG A 333 35.91 -61.55 4.47
N GLU A 334 36.13 -60.44 3.76
CA GLU A 334 35.32 -59.90 2.63
C GLU A 334 33.81 -60.08 2.90
N ASN A 335 32.97 -59.05 2.90
CA ASN A 335 32.98 -57.76 2.22
C ASN A 335 32.02 -56.81 2.95
#